data_AF-A0A7S2M1K4-F1
#
_entry.id   AF-A0A7S2M1K4-F1
#
_cell.length_a   1.000
_cell.length_b   1.000
_cell.length_c   1.000
_cell.angle_alpha   90.00
_cell.angle_beta   90.00
_cell.angle_gamma   90.00
#
_symmetry.space_group_name_H-M   'P 1'
#
loop_
_entity.id
_entity.type
_entity.pdbx_description
1 polymer ?
#
loop_
_entity_poly.entity_id
_entity_poly.type
_entity_poly.pdbx_seq_one_letter_code
_entity_poly.pdbx_strand_id
1 'polypeptide(L)'
;DRGRTISTNSSTALKMGSAISSAASLAVTYCACSSASSICNACLGSTSPQTTGRRRSVLLLVLAVVLSLAFQYSLAPAILEKGEEKWSIIGSTIGKRMFNSWTSGCESYYSEDQIGQCAANAGVFRPTFLSFVFFVIAAVTSSIRPDFNRHVWPAKFTIYLLLVFLSIFASNSPWFSGVFLHIARIGATVFIVIQQIIIVDLAYNWNENWVGKADACDRLEWGSGAFWLRATIGACCVFYVMALAGIGLMYHYFNGCGSNIAIITMTLLGIIAVTVLQLAGAEGSLLTSSAISAYAVYLAYSAVSKNPNSLCNPQLFEPNNTYDMSM
;
A
#
# COMPACT_ATOMS: atom_id res chain seq x y z
N ASP A 1 -33.79 -0.05 59.12
CA ASP A 1 -33.09 -1.35 59.17
C ASP A 1 -33.57 -2.35 58.13
N ARG A 2 -32.77 -2.54 57.08
CA ARG A 2 -32.62 -3.79 56.30
C ARG A 2 -31.53 -3.56 55.24
N GLY A 3 -30.28 -3.72 55.67
CA GLY A 3 -29.16 -3.93 54.76
C GLY A 3 -29.03 -5.41 54.44
N ARG A 4 -29.11 -5.78 53.17
CA ARG A 4 -28.74 -7.11 52.66
C ARG A 4 -27.69 -6.91 51.56
N THR A 5 -26.43 -7.14 51.93
CA THR A 5 -25.24 -7.12 51.07
C THR A 5 -25.27 -8.27 50.08
N ILE A 6 -25.14 -7.96 48.79
CA ILE A 6 -24.88 -8.92 47.70
C ILE A 6 -23.39 -8.81 47.36
N SER A 7 -22.57 -9.77 47.79
CA SER A 7 -21.14 -9.87 47.46
C SER A 7 -20.84 -11.17 46.70
N THR A 8 -21.38 -11.32 45.50
CA THR A 8 -21.03 -12.44 44.63
C THR A 8 -21.17 -11.99 43.17
N ASN A 9 -20.11 -11.40 42.61
CA ASN A 9 -19.95 -11.28 41.14
C ASN A 9 -18.53 -10.86 40.69
N SER A 10 -17.65 -10.41 41.59
CA SER A 10 -16.32 -9.94 41.18
C SER A 10 -15.27 -11.04 40.93
N SER A 11 -15.48 -12.27 41.41
CA SER A 11 -14.46 -13.34 41.36
C SER A 11 -14.56 -14.23 40.10
N THR A 12 -15.73 -14.32 39.47
CA THR A 12 -15.95 -15.07 38.22
C THR A 12 -15.48 -14.32 36.98
N ALA A 13 -15.59 -12.98 36.96
CA ALA A 13 -15.10 -12.16 35.85
C ALA A 13 -13.56 -12.18 35.72
N LEU A 14 -12.84 -12.26 36.84
CA LEU A 14 -11.37 -12.30 36.85
C LEU A 14 -10.79 -13.63 36.34
N LYS A 15 -11.54 -14.74 36.44
CA LYS A 15 -11.10 -16.05 35.91
C LYS A 15 -11.40 -16.26 34.43
N MET A 16 -12.34 -15.49 33.85
CA MET A 16 -12.59 -15.49 32.39
C MET A 16 -11.59 -14.61 31.63
N GLY A 17 -11.09 -13.52 32.23
CA GLY A 17 -10.08 -12.66 31.61
C GLY A 17 -8.74 -13.33 31.34
N SER A 18 -8.30 -14.24 32.22
CA SER A 18 -7.04 -14.97 32.06
C SER A 18 -7.11 -16.12 31.03
N ALA A 19 -8.29 -16.69 30.79
CA ALA A 19 -8.50 -17.74 29.78
C ALA A 19 -8.66 -17.17 28.35
N ILE A 20 -9.18 -15.95 28.21
CA ILE A 20 -9.31 -15.28 26.90
C ILE A 20 -7.95 -14.75 26.43
N SER A 21 -7.10 -14.28 27.36
CA SER A 21 -5.73 -13.84 27.05
C SER A 21 -4.82 -14.99 26.60
N SER A 22 -5.03 -16.22 27.06
CA SER A 22 -4.24 -17.40 26.66
C SER A 22 -4.69 -17.99 25.31
N ALA A 23 -5.98 -17.93 24.99
CA ALA A 23 -6.50 -18.37 23.69
C ALA A 23 -6.13 -17.41 22.53
N ALA A 24 -6.15 -16.08 22.78
CA ALA A 24 -5.73 -15.08 21.79
C ALA A 24 -4.22 -15.14 21.53
N SER A 25 -3.40 -15.35 22.57
CA SER A 25 -1.95 -15.53 22.41
C SER A 25 -1.59 -16.87 21.75
N LEU A 26 -2.35 -17.95 22.00
CA LEU A 26 -2.21 -19.21 21.27
C LEU A 26 -2.66 -19.10 19.81
N ALA A 27 -3.71 -18.35 19.48
CA ALA A 27 -4.16 -18.12 18.11
C ALA A 27 -3.18 -17.25 17.30
N VAL A 28 -2.61 -16.20 17.91
CA VAL A 28 -1.54 -15.40 17.30
C VAL A 28 -0.26 -16.22 17.16
N THR A 29 0.07 -17.08 18.11
CA THR A 29 1.24 -17.97 18.02
C THR A 29 1.03 -19.10 17.00
N TYR A 30 -0.17 -19.66 16.86
CA TYR A 30 -0.51 -20.65 15.82
C TYR A 30 -0.54 -20.02 14.43
N CYS A 31 -1.08 -18.80 14.30
CA CYS A 31 -1.07 -18.04 13.05
C CYS A 31 0.35 -17.62 12.69
N ALA A 32 1.19 -17.25 13.66
CA ALA A 32 2.61 -16.97 13.44
C ALA A 32 3.41 -18.24 13.13
N CYS A 33 3.06 -19.41 13.68
CA CYS A 33 3.76 -20.67 13.44
C CYS A 33 3.35 -21.33 12.10
N SER A 34 2.09 -21.20 11.68
CA SER A 34 1.63 -21.60 10.34
C SER A 34 2.14 -20.63 9.26
N SER A 35 2.18 -19.33 9.57
CA SER A 35 2.79 -18.33 8.69
C SER A 35 4.30 -18.52 8.60
N ALA A 36 4.99 -18.77 9.72
CA ALA A 36 6.43 -19.04 9.73
C ALA A 36 6.77 -20.33 8.98
N SER A 37 5.96 -21.39 9.08
CA SER A 37 6.17 -22.60 8.28
C SER A 37 5.83 -22.40 6.80
N SER A 38 4.82 -21.59 6.45
CA SER A 38 4.54 -21.21 5.05
C SER A 38 5.59 -20.25 4.46
N ILE A 39 6.16 -19.35 5.27
CA ILE A 39 7.24 -18.44 4.91
C ILE A 39 8.54 -19.24 4.79
N CYS A 40 8.83 -20.17 5.70
CA CYS A 40 9.96 -21.09 5.57
C CYS A 40 9.79 -22.00 4.34
N ASN A 41 8.60 -22.51 4.05
CA ASN A 41 8.35 -23.28 2.82
C ASN A 41 8.40 -22.39 1.55
N ALA A 42 8.04 -21.12 1.63
CA ALA A 42 8.21 -20.17 0.53
C ALA A 42 9.69 -19.79 0.33
N CYS A 43 10.44 -19.59 1.41
CA CYS A 43 11.86 -19.22 1.42
C CYS A 43 12.79 -20.39 1.08
N LEU A 44 12.49 -21.59 1.58
CA LEU A 44 13.38 -22.76 1.61
C LEU A 44 12.73 -24.05 1.06
N GLY A 45 11.40 -24.15 1.01
CA GLY A 45 10.68 -25.36 0.58
C GLY A 45 10.64 -25.53 -0.95
N SER A 46 10.49 -26.77 -1.42
CA SER A 46 10.28 -27.06 -2.85
C SER A 46 8.80 -26.85 -3.21
N THR A 47 8.53 -26.01 -4.21
CA THR A 47 7.21 -25.95 -4.86
C THR A 47 7.33 -26.54 -6.25
N SER A 48 6.19 -26.85 -6.89
CA SER A 48 6.17 -27.35 -8.26
C SER A 48 7.06 -26.49 -9.19
N PRO A 49 7.89 -27.09 -10.07
CA PRO A 49 8.98 -26.40 -10.76
C PRO A 49 8.57 -25.14 -11.53
N GLN A 50 7.29 -25.02 -11.91
CA GLN A 50 6.78 -23.93 -12.73
C GLN A 50 6.35 -22.67 -11.95
N THR A 51 6.11 -22.73 -10.63
CA THR A 51 5.52 -21.58 -9.87
C THR A 51 6.44 -20.96 -8.82
N THR A 52 7.57 -21.60 -8.51
CA THR A 52 8.47 -21.26 -7.41
C THR A 52 9.06 -19.85 -7.50
N GLY A 53 9.54 -19.46 -8.68
CA GLY A 53 10.18 -18.15 -8.89
C GLY A 53 9.23 -16.97 -8.73
N ARG A 54 7.99 -17.10 -9.23
CA ARG A 54 6.97 -16.05 -9.12
C ARG A 54 6.59 -15.78 -7.68
N ARG A 55 6.26 -16.84 -6.92
CA ARG A 55 5.87 -16.73 -5.50
C ARG A 55 6.98 -16.10 -4.65
N ARG A 56 8.23 -16.50 -4.88
CA ARG A 56 9.39 -15.95 -4.15
C ARG A 56 9.73 -14.52 -4.55
N SER A 57 9.52 -14.15 -5.81
CA SER A 57 9.61 -12.75 -6.26
C SER A 57 8.60 -11.85 -5.54
N VAL A 58 7.35 -12.33 -5.42
CA VAL A 58 6.30 -11.63 -4.66
C VAL A 58 6.70 -11.51 -3.18
N LEU A 59 7.24 -12.58 -2.59
CA LEU A 59 7.73 -12.53 -1.20
C LEU A 59 8.85 -11.49 -1.02
N LEU A 60 9.78 -11.37 -1.98
CA LEU A 60 10.83 -10.35 -1.94
C LEU A 60 10.24 -8.93 -2.00
N LEU A 61 9.24 -8.70 -2.86
CA LEU A 61 8.54 -7.41 -2.92
C LEU A 61 7.82 -7.08 -1.60
N VAL A 62 7.14 -8.06 -0.99
CA VAL A 62 6.51 -7.89 0.34
C VAL A 62 7.57 -7.55 1.39
N LEU A 63 8.69 -8.27 1.41
CA LEU A 63 9.81 -7.99 2.30
C LEU A 63 10.37 -6.58 2.07
N ALA A 64 10.49 -6.14 0.82
CA ALA A 64 10.92 -4.79 0.48
C ALA A 64 9.97 -3.71 1.02
N VAL A 65 8.66 -3.92 0.92
CA VAL A 65 7.64 -3.02 1.50
C VAL A 65 7.78 -2.95 3.02
N VAL A 66 7.88 -4.10 3.70
CA VAL A 66 8.05 -4.16 5.17
C VAL A 66 9.33 -3.43 5.60
N LEU A 67 10.45 -3.66 4.94
CA LEU A 67 11.72 -2.98 5.22
C LEU A 67 11.62 -1.48 4.96
N SER A 68 10.93 -1.06 3.89
CA SER A 68 10.73 0.36 3.58
C SER A 68 9.92 1.06 4.67
N LEU A 69 8.84 0.43 5.15
CA LEU A 69 8.04 0.96 6.26
C LEU A 69 8.82 0.98 7.57
N ALA A 70 9.60 -0.07 7.86
CA ALA A 70 10.48 -0.10 9.03
C ALA A 70 11.54 1.02 8.97
N PHE A 71 12.11 1.26 7.78
CA PHE A 71 13.09 2.34 7.60
C PHE A 71 12.45 3.71 7.77
N GLN A 72 11.25 3.91 7.23
CA GLN A 72 10.52 5.18 7.29
C GLN A 72 10.07 5.52 8.72
N TYR A 73 9.46 4.58 9.43
CA TYR A 73 8.77 4.84 10.71
C TYR A 73 9.56 4.45 11.95
N SER A 74 10.61 3.64 11.82
CA SER A 74 11.43 3.22 12.98
C SER A 74 12.87 3.68 12.85
N LEU A 75 13.55 3.40 11.73
CA LEU A 75 14.97 3.66 11.61
C LEU A 75 15.29 5.16 11.41
N ALA A 76 14.62 5.83 10.47
CA ALA A 76 14.81 7.26 10.21
C ALA A 76 14.61 8.12 11.47
N PRO A 77 13.47 8.03 12.19
CA PRO A 77 13.30 8.82 13.40
C PRO A 77 14.34 8.47 14.49
N ALA A 78 14.70 7.20 14.67
CA ALA A 78 15.71 6.79 15.65
C ALA A 78 17.13 7.33 15.32
N ILE A 79 17.45 7.53 14.04
CA ILE A 79 18.71 8.18 13.63
C ILE A 79 18.67 9.67 13.94
N LEU A 80 17.55 10.33 13.66
CA LEU A 80 17.39 11.77 13.82
C LEU A 80 17.28 12.22 15.29
N GLU A 81 16.54 11.48 16.12
CA GLU A 81 16.32 11.82 17.54
C GLU A 81 17.63 11.90 18.33
N LYS A 82 18.62 11.08 17.98
CA LYS A 82 19.94 11.10 18.64
C LYS A 82 20.79 12.30 18.21
N GLY A 83 20.57 12.86 17.02
CA GLY A 83 21.35 13.95 16.46
C GLY A 83 22.79 13.58 16.09
N GLU A 84 23.43 14.43 15.27
CA GLU A 84 24.79 14.20 14.77
C GLU A 84 25.82 14.05 15.89
N GLU A 85 25.72 14.89 16.93
CA GLU A 85 26.67 14.95 18.03
C GLU A 85 26.74 13.65 18.83
N LYS A 86 25.59 13.03 19.13
CA LYS A 86 25.59 11.74 19.85
C LYS A 86 26.08 10.60 18.96
N TRP A 87 25.78 10.61 17.66
CA TRP A 87 26.33 9.64 16.71
C TRP A 87 27.85 9.79 16.53
N SER A 88 28.37 11.02 16.65
CA SER A 88 29.81 11.30 16.73
C SER A 88 30.49 10.67 17.94
N ILE A 89 29.78 10.54 19.07
CA ILE A 89 30.35 9.97 20.30
C ILE A 89 30.30 8.43 20.28
N ILE A 90 29.21 7.85 19.77
CA ILE A 90 28.96 6.39 19.81
C ILE A 90 29.77 5.61 18.76
N GLY A 91 30.25 6.27 17.70
CA GLY A 91 31.12 5.66 16.71
C GLY A 91 31.70 6.73 15.79
N SER A 92 32.84 7.31 16.18
CA SER A 92 33.35 8.60 15.67
C SER A 92 33.28 8.78 14.15
N THR A 93 33.59 7.74 13.38
CA THR A 93 33.54 7.80 11.90
C THR A 93 32.28 7.16 11.32
N ILE A 94 31.82 6.03 11.87
CA ILE A 94 30.71 5.26 11.29
C ILE A 94 29.35 5.90 11.61
N GLY A 95 29.17 6.38 12.84
CA GLY A 95 27.94 7.07 13.28
C GLY A 95 27.72 8.37 12.52
N LYS A 96 28.77 9.20 12.37
CA LYS A 96 28.72 10.43 11.54
C LYS A 96 28.35 10.12 10.09
N ARG A 97 29.01 9.12 9.49
CA ARG A 97 28.70 8.70 8.12
C ARG A 97 27.25 8.25 7.97
N MET A 98 26.73 7.50 8.93
CA MET A 98 25.34 7.08 8.92
C MET A 98 24.38 8.27 9.02
N PHE A 99 24.56 9.17 9.99
CA PHE A 99 23.71 10.35 10.12
C PHE A 99 23.70 11.20 8.82
N ASN A 100 24.89 11.54 8.32
CA ASN A 100 25.05 12.34 7.10
C ASN A 100 24.49 11.63 5.86
N SER A 101 24.51 10.29 5.85
CA SER A 101 23.96 9.51 4.73
C SER A 101 22.44 9.63 4.62
N TRP A 102 21.74 9.92 5.71
CA TRP A 102 20.28 10.04 5.73
C TRP A 102 19.80 11.48 5.61
N THR A 103 20.61 12.45 6.06
CA THR A 103 20.29 13.89 5.97
C THR A 103 20.81 14.53 4.68
N SER A 104 21.69 13.87 3.91
CA SER A 104 22.21 14.45 2.67
C SER A 104 21.11 14.76 1.65
N GLY A 105 21.11 15.97 1.10
CA GLY A 105 20.06 16.45 0.19
C GLY A 105 18.79 16.96 0.89
N CYS A 106 18.73 16.94 2.22
CA CYS A 106 17.65 17.56 3.00
C CYS A 106 18.01 18.96 3.52
N GLU A 107 19.19 19.49 3.17
CA GLU A 107 19.73 20.78 3.66
C GLU A 107 18.91 22.01 3.25
N SER A 108 18.06 21.88 2.23
CA SER A 108 17.19 22.98 1.76
C SER A 108 15.93 23.19 2.61
N TYR A 109 15.64 22.28 3.55
CA TYR A 109 14.46 22.37 4.41
C TYR A 109 14.80 23.08 5.73
N TYR A 110 13.90 23.95 6.18
CA TYR A 110 14.11 24.78 7.38
C TYR A 110 13.46 24.20 8.63
N SER A 111 12.36 23.45 8.49
CA SER A 111 11.67 22.85 9.63
C SER A 111 12.19 21.45 9.94
N GLU A 112 12.30 21.12 11.24
CA GLU A 112 12.72 19.80 11.70
C GLU A 112 11.80 18.69 11.16
N ASP A 113 10.50 18.97 11.06
CA ASP A 113 9.51 18.05 10.51
C ASP A 113 9.75 17.74 9.03
N GLN A 114 10.11 18.74 8.22
CA GLN A 114 10.44 18.53 6.80
C GLN A 114 11.74 17.74 6.63
N ILE A 115 12.75 18.00 7.48
CA ILE A 115 13.99 17.22 7.49
C ILE A 115 13.69 15.76 7.87
N GLY A 116 12.83 15.57 8.87
CA GLY A 116 12.32 14.26 9.29
C GLY A 116 11.64 13.50 8.16
N GLN A 117 10.71 14.15 7.46
CA GLN A 117 10.02 13.58 6.30
C GLN A 117 10.99 13.27 5.14
N CYS A 118 11.96 14.14 4.88
CA CYS A 118 12.97 13.93 3.84
C CYS A 118 13.82 12.69 4.13
N ALA A 119 14.32 12.53 5.36
CA ALA A 119 15.08 11.36 5.77
C ALA A 119 14.21 10.08 5.81
N ALA A 120 12.95 10.19 6.21
CA ALA A 120 11.99 9.09 6.19
C ALA A 120 11.72 8.59 4.76
N ASN A 121 11.56 9.51 3.80
CA ASN A 121 11.44 9.19 2.37
C ASN A 121 12.71 8.52 1.84
N ALA A 122 13.90 8.98 2.25
CA ALA A 122 15.16 8.30 1.92
C ALA A 122 15.18 6.85 2.42
N GLY A 123 14.59 6.59 3.59
CA GLY A 123 14.37 5.25 4.13
C GLY A 123 13.56 4.34 3.20
N VAL A 124 12.51 4.86 2.56
CA VAL A 124 11.70 4.12 1.58
C VAL A 124 12.47 3.88 0.28
N PHE A 125 13.20 4.89 -0.20
CA PHE A 125 13.95 4.78 -1.46
C PHE A 125 15.06 3.73 -1.43
N ARG A 126 15.63 3.44 -0.25
CA ARG A 126 16.72 2.46 -0.10
C ARG A 126 16.31 1.02 -0.48
N PRO A 127 15.37 0.33 0.20
CA PRO A 127 14.96 -1.02 -0.20
C PRO A 127 14.28 -1.07 -1.56
N THR A 128 13.53 -0.02 -1.95
CA THR A 128 12.83 0.03 -3.23
C THR A 128 13.78 0.19 -4.42
N PHE A 129 14.84 1.00 -4.30
CA PHE A 129 15.90 1.10 -5.30
C PHE A 129 16.61 -0.23 -5.49
N LEU A 130 16.98 -0.89 -4.39
CA LEU A 130 17.65 -2.19 -4.46
C LEU A 130 16.74 -3.26 -5.06
N SER A 131 15.44 -3.21 -4.75
CA SER A 131 14.44 -4.09 -5.38
C SER A 131 14.34 -3.84 -6.88
N PHE A 132 14.31 -2.57 -7.29
CA PHE A 132 14.31 -2.20 -8.71
C PHE A 132 15.55 -2.76 -9.43
N VAL A 133 16.74 -2.51 -8.91
CA VAL A 133 18.00 -3.04 -9.49
C VAL A 133 17.99 -4.56 -9.50
N PHE A 134 17.56 -5.21 -8.42
CA PHE A 134 17.46 -6.67 -8.33
C PHE A 134 16.56 -7.24 -9.42
N PHE A 135 15.36 -6.68 -9.62
CA PHE A 135 14.42 -7.18 -10.61
C PHE A 135 14.82 -6.85 -12.04
N VAL A 136 15.50 -5.72 -12.30
CA VAL A 136 16.09 -5.43 -13.61
C VAL A 136 17.17 -6.44 -13.94
N ILE A 137 18.11 -6.70 -13.02
CA ILE A 137 19.16 -7.72 -13.21
C ILE A 137 18.52 -9.10 -13.39
N ALA A 138 17.51 -9.45 -12.58
CA ALA A 138 16.81 -10.72 -12.69
C ALA A 138 16.10 -10.86 -14.05
N ALA A 139 15.49 -9.80 -14.57
CA ALA A 139 14.82 -9.81 -15.87
C ALA A 139 15.82 -10.01 -17.02
N VAL A 140 16.92 -9.24 -17.03
CA VAL A 140 17.99 -9.38 -18.05
C VAL A 140 18.61 -10.77 -17.97
N THR A 141 18.97 -11.23 -16.77
CA THR A 141 19.58 -12.57 -16.58
C THR A 141 18.63 -13.67 -17.00
N SER A 142 17.32 -13.55 -16.68
CA SER A 142 16.33 -14.55 -17.07
C SER A 142 16.08 -14.58 -18.57
N SER A 143 16.32 -13.46 -19.28
CA SER A 143 16.23 -13.41 -20.74
C SER A 143 17.35 -14.21 -21.42
N ILE A 144 18.50 -14.35 -20.76
CA ILE A 144 19.64 -15.16 -21.23
C ILE A 144 19.56 -16.59 -20.68
N ARG A 145 19.13 -16.75 -19.42
CA ARG A 145 19.01 -18.03 -18.70
C ARG A 145 17.64 -18.12 -18.01
N PRO A 146 16.61 -18.66 -18.67
CA PRO A 146 15.23 -18.69 -18.16
C PRO A 146 15.06 -19.33 -16.78
N ASP A 147 15.89 -20.32 -16.45
CA ASP A 147 15.82 -21.02 -15.17
C ASP A 147 16.45 -20.24 -14.01
N PHE A 148 17.17 -19.12 -14.28
CA PHE A 148 17.78 -18.31 -13.24
C PHE A 148 16.76 -17.88 -12.18
N ASN A 149 15.55 -17.50 -12.58
CA ASN A 149 14.51 -17.08 -11.64
C ASN A 149 13.90 -18.22 -10.81
N ARG A 150 14.23 -19.48 -11.11
CA ARG A 150 13.71 -20.65 -10.38
C ARG A 150 14.66 -21.12 -9.27
N HIS A 151 15.96 -20.89 -9.44
CA HIS A 151 16.99 -21.43 -8.55
C HIS A 151 17.56 -20.41 -7.55
N VAL A 152 18.23 -20.94 -6.52
CA VAL A 152 19.12 -20.24 -5.57
C VAL A 152 18.50 -19.04 -4.84
N TRP A 153 17.22 -19.14 -4.49
CA TRP A 153 16.50 -18.05 -3.80
C TRP A 153 17.02 -17.69 -2.40
N PRO A 154 17.45 -18.64 -1.54
CA PRO A 154 18.05 -18.28 -0.26
C PRO A 154 19.25 -17.33 -0.42
N ALA A 155 20.15 -17.59 -1.37
CA ALA A 155 21.28 -16.69 -1.62
C ALA A 155 20.81 -15.32 -2.15
N LYS A 156 19.79 -15.28 -3.02
CA LYS A 156 19.21 -14.02 -3.51
C LYS A 156 18.65 -13.17 -2.37
N PHE A 157 17.92 -13.78 -1.43
CA PHE A 157 17.41 -13.08 -0.24
C PHE A 157 18.55 -12.58 0.65
N THR A 158 19.58 -13.41 0.90
CA THR A 158 20.74 -13.01 1.70
C THR A 158 21.48 -11.83 1.07
N ILE A 159 21.75 -11.89 -0.24
CA ILE A 159 22.40 -10.80 -0.97
C ILE A 159 21.54 -9.54 -0.91
N TYR A 160 20.23 -9.64 -1.15
CA TYR A 160 19.31 -8.50 -1.07
C TYR A 160 19.32 -7.86 0.33
N LEU A 161 19.17 -8.66 1.40
CA LEU A 161 19.17 -8.15 2.77
C LEU A 161 20.52 -7.52 3.15
N LEU A 162 21.63 -8.12 2.72
CA LEU A 162 22.96 -7.55 2.92
C LEU A 162 23.10 -6.21 2.21
N LEU A 163 22.63 -6.09 0.96
CA LEU A 163 22.64 -4.82 0.23
C LEU A 163 21.75 -3.76 0.92
N VAL A 164 20.56 -4.15 1.42
CA VAL A 164 19.69 -3.25 2.17
C VAL A 164 20.38 -2.78 3.45
N PHE A 165 21.04 -3.67 4.18
CA PHE A 165 21.80 -3.29 5.36
C PHE A 165 22.95 -2.33 5.02
N LEU A 166 23.75 -2.62 4.00
CA LEU A 166 24.83 -1.74 3.54
C LEU A 166 24.30 -0.38 3.07
N SER A 167 23.09 -0.33 2.50
CA SER A 167 22.48 0.91 2.04
C SER A 167 22.24 1.91 3.16
N ILE A 168 22.20 1.51 4.44
CA ILE A 168 22.07 2.41 5.59
C ILE A 168 23.24 3.42 5.63
N PHE A 169 24.40 3.04 5.13
CA PHE A 169 25.61 3.87 5.09
C PHE A 169 25.86 4.54 3.74
N ALA A 170 24.93 4.40 2.78
CA ALA A 170 25.02 5.03 1.48
C ALA A 170 24.38 6.42 1.52
N SER A 171 25.04 7.43 0.93
CA SER A 171 24.47 8.79 0.88
C SER A 171 23.13 8.84 0.13
N ASN A 172 22.14 9.53 0.70
CA ASN A 172 20.83 9.77 0.10
C ASN A 172 20.95 10.52 -1.23
N SER A 173 21.64 11.66 -1.24
CA SER A 173 21.98 12.40 -2.46
C SER A 173 23.33 11.96 -3.03
N PRO A 174 23.49 11.81 -4.37
CA PRO A 174 22.52 12.09 -5.44
C PRO A 174 21.68 10.87 -5.90
N TRP A 175 21.97 9.67 -5.40
CA TRP A 175 21.44 8.42 -5.95
C TRP A 175 19.95 8.22 -5.69
N PHE A 176 19.51 8.37 -4.43
CA PHE A 176 18.14 8.08 -4.01
C PHE A 176 17.21 9.28 -4.22
N SER A 177 17.55 10.44 -3.65
CA SER A 177 16.74 11.66 -3.73
C SER A 177 16.86 12.43 -5.04
N GLY A 178 17.87 12.14 -5.86
CA GLY A 178 18.05 12.73 -7.19
C GLY A 178 17.58 11.79 -8.30
N VAL A 179 18.46 10.86 -8.72
CA VAL A 179 18.23 10.04 -9.93
C VAL A 179 17.06 9.08 -9.77
N PHE A 180 17.04 8.28 -8.69
CA PHE A 180 16.03 7.24 -8.52
C PHE A 180 14.62 7.81 -8.35
N LEU A 181 14.46 8.94 -7.64
CA LEU A 181 13.17 9.61 -7.47
C LEU A 181 12.49 9.90 -8.81
N HIS A 182 13.24 10.42 -9.79
CA HIS A 182 12.69 10.72 -11.11
C HIS A 182 12.37 9.45 -11.91
N ILE A 183 13.23 8.43 -11.85
CA ILE A 183 12.96 7.12 -12.46
C ILE A 183 11.68 6.51 -11.86
N ALA A 184 11.54 6.56 -10.53
CA ALA A 184 10.38 6.04 -9.81
C ALA A 184 9.09 6.79 -10.19
N ARG A 185 9.15 8.11 -10.42
CA ARG A 185 7.98 8.91 -10.87
C ARG A 185 7.50 8.47 -12.25
N ILE A 186 8.42 8.27 -13.20
CA ILE A 186 8.09 7.77 -14.53
C ILE A 186 7.53 6.34 -14.43
N GLY A 187 8.21 5.48 -13.68
CA GLY A 187 7.79 4.10 -13.46
C GLY A 187 6.40 3.99 -12.80
N ALA A 188 6.10 4.85 -11.82
CA ALA A 188 4.80 4.90 -11.16
C ALA A 188 3.68 5.28 -12.14
N THR A 189 3.94 6.21 -13.06
CA THR A 189 2.97 6.61 -14.09
C THR A 189 2.61 5.41 -14.99
N VAL A 190 3.62 4.69 -15.47
CA VAL A 190 3.42 3.46 -16.27
C VAL A 190 2.70 2.39 -15.45
N PHE A 191 3.08 2.21 -14.18
CA PHE A 191 2.51 1.20 -13.30
C PHE A 191 1.02 1.47 -12.99
N ILE A 192 0.61 2.74 -12.83
CA ILE A 192 -0.81 3.12 -12.65
C ILE A 192 -1.63 2.74 -13.89
N VAL A 193 -1.10 2.92 -15.10
CA VAL A 193 -1.81 2.50 -16.34
C VAL A 193 -1.95 0.98 -16.39
N ILE A 194 -0.88 0.24 -16.08
CA ILE A 194 -0.92 -1.23 -16.04
C ILE A 194 -1.91 -1.72 -14.98
N GLN A 195 -1.95 -1.12 -13.79
CA GLN A 195 -2.92 -1.46 -12.75
C GLN A 195 -4.37 -1.29 -13.23
N GLN A 196 -4.67 -0.23 -13.98
CA GLN A 196 -6.01 -0.03 -14.53
C GLN A 196 -6.41 -1.16 -15.47
N ILE A 197 -5.52 -1.57 -16.37
CA ILE A 197 -5.77 -2.69 -17.29
C ILE A 197 -6.04 -3.98 -16.50
N ILE A 198 -5.24 -4.26 -15.47
CA ILE A 198 -5.42 -5.44 -14.62
C ILE A 198 -6.75 -5.40 -13.87
N ILE A 199 -7.16 -4.23 -13.34
CA ILE A 199 -8.44 -4.07 -12.64
C ILE A 199 -9.60 -4.32 -13.59
N VAL A 200 -9.53 -3.81 -14.82
CA VAL A 200 -10.55 -4.01 -15.85
C VAL A 200 -10.68 -5.50 -16.19
N ASP A 201 -9.56 -6.18 -16.46
CA ASP A 201 -9.54 -7.61 -16.74
C ASP A 201 -10.10 -8.44 -15.57
N LEU A 202 -9.69 -8.13 -14.33
CA LEU A 202 -10.21 -8.79 -13.13
C LEU A 202 -11.72 -8.58 -12.99
N ALA A 203 -12.21 -7.38 -13.24
CA ALA A 203 -13.64 -7.08 -13.14
C ALA A 203 -14.46 -7.78 -14.25
N TYR A 204 -13.91 -7.90 -15.48
CA TYR A 204 -14.56 -8.62 -16.58
C TYR A 204 -14.65 -10.11 -16.25
N ASN A 205 -13.52 -10.73 -15.88
CA ASN A 205 -13.49 -12.13 -15.49
C ASN A 205 -14.38 -12.43 -14.27
N TRP A 206 -14.46 -11.49 -13.31
CA TRP A 206 -15.38 -11.61 -12.18
C TRP A 206 -16.84 -11.61 -12.67
N ASN A 207 -17.21 -10.64 -13.51
CA ASN A 207 -18.56 -10.54 -14.07
C ASN A 207 -18.95 -11.82 -14.83
N GLU A 208 -18.12 -12.27 -15.77
CA GLU A 208 -18.37 -13.48 -16.57
C GLU A 208 -18.50 -14.73 -15.70
N ASN A 209 -17.67 -14.86 -14.66
CA ASN A 209 -17.76 -16.00 -13.74
C ASN A 209 -19.07 -16.02 -12.95
N TRP A 210 -19.57 -14.86 -12.50
CA TRP A 210 -20.83 -14.79 -11.75
C TRP A 210 -22.04 -14.95 -12.66
N VAL A 211 -22.04 -14.34 -13.85
CA VAL A 211 -23.09 -14.53 -14.86
C VAL A 211 -23.13 -15.98 -15.34
N GLY A 212 -21.97 -16.58 -15.65
CA GLY A 212 -21.89 -17.98 -16.07
C GLY A 212 -22.40 -18.96 -14.99
N LYS A 213 -22.17 -18.65 -13.70
CA LYS A 213 -22.78 -19.40 -12.60
C LYS A 213 -24.29 -19.22 -12.51
N ALA A 214 -24.80 -18.01 -12.73
CA ALA A 214 -26.23 -17.75 -12.79
C ALA A 214 -26.90 -18.61 -13.87
N ASP A 215 -26.35 -18.58 -15.10
CA ASP A 215 -26.87 -19.35 -16.24
C ASP A 215 -26.80 -20.86 -16.00
N ALA A 216 -25.73 -21.34 -15.36
CA ALA A 216 -25.59 -22.76 -15.02
C ALA A 216 -26.63 -23.22 -13.98
N CYS A 217 -26.88 -22.41 -12.95
CA CYS A 217 -27.88 -22.69 -11.93
C CYS A 217 -29.31 -22.63 -12.49
N ASP A 218 -29.61 -21.68 -13.38
CA ASP A 218 -30.93 -21.58 -13.99
C ASP A 218 -31.26 -22.77 -14.90
N ARG A 219 -30.25 -23.35 -15.57
CA ARG A 219 -30.41 -24.59 -16.34
C ARG A 219 -30.66 -25.84 -15.49
N LEU A 220 -30.09 -25.90 -14.27
CA LEU A 220 -30.11 -27.11 -13.44
C LEU A 220 -31.24 -27.12 -12.39
N GLU A 221 -31.55 -25.96 -11.80
CA GLU A 221 -32.38 -25.88 -10.58
C GLU A 221 -33.60 -24.94 -10.72
N TRP A 222 -34.04 -24.61 -11.95
CA TRP A 222 -35.26 -23.84 -12.22
C TRP A 222 -35.47 -22.63 -11.28
N GLY A 223 -34.52 -21.68 -11.28
CA GLY A 223 -34.65 -20.38 -10.58
C GLY A 223 -33.62 -20.08 -9.49
N SER A 224 -32.62 -20.93 -9.30
CA SER A 224 -31.52 -20.75 -8.33
C SER A 224 -30.46 -19.71 -8.80
N GLY A 225 -30.39 -19.39 -10.09
CA GLY A 225 -29.38 -18.47 -10.67
C GLY A 225 -29.57 -17.00 -10.29
N ALA A 226 -30.78 -16.60 -9.89
CA ALA A 226 -31.10 -15.24 -9.50
C ALA A 226 -30.25 -14.71 -8.33
N PHE A 227 -29.70 -15.59 -7.48
CA PHE A 227 -28.78 -15.18 -6.42
C PHE A 227 -27.49 -14.55 -6.98
N TRP A 228 -26.87 -15.18 -7.97
CA TRP A 228 -25.62 -14.69 -8.57
C TRP A 228 -25.83 -13.38 -9.31
N LEU A 229 -26.95 -13.22 -10.02
CA LEU A 229 -27.30 -11.96 -10.67
C LEU A 229 -27.51 -10.84 -9.65
N ARG A 230 -28.24 -11.10 -8.57
CA ARG A 230 -28.41 -10.13 -7.46
C ARG A 230 -27.08 -9.79 -6.80
N ALA A 231 -26.17 -10.75 -6.64
CA ALA A 231 -24.84 -10.51 -6.12
C ALA A 231 -24.03 -9.58 -7.04
N THR A 232 -24.06 -9.79 -8.36
CA THR A 232 -23.41 -8.92 -9.35
C THR A 232 -23.93 -7.49 -9.28
N ILE A 233 -25.26 -7.32 -9.25
CA ILE A 233 -25.89 -5.99 -9.12
C ILE A 233 -25.51 -5.36 -7.78
N GLY A 234 -25.55 -6.13 -6.68
CA GLY A 234 -25.16 -5.65 -5.36
C GLY A 234 -23.72 -5.14 -5.31
N ALA A 235 -22.76 -5.88 -5.89
CA ALA A 235 -21.37 -5.46 -5.99
C ALA A 235 -21.22 -4.17 -6.81
N CYS A 236 -21.94 -4.08 -7.93
CA CYS A 236 -21.98 -2.88 -8.77
C CYS A 236 -22.51 -1.65 -8.01
N CYS A 237 -23.63 -1.81 -7.29
CA CYS A 237 -24.21 -0.75 -6.47
C CYS A 237 -23.22 -0.29 -5.38
N VAL A 238 -22.54 -1.22 -4.71
CA VAL A 238 -21.53 -0.86 -3.69
C VAL A 238 -20.42 0.00 -4.28
N PHE A 239 -19.87 -0.37 -5.45
CA PHE A 239 -18.81 0.41 -6.07
C PHE A 239 -19.28 1.79 -6.54
N TYR A 240 -20.48 1.92 -7.12
CA TYR A 240 -21.00 3.23 -7.49
C TYR A 240 -21.33 4.11 -6.29
N VAL A 241 -21.92 3.56 -5.24
CA VAL A 241 -22.18 4.31 -4.00
C VAL A 241 -20.87 4.81 -3.41
N MET A 242 -19.82 3.96 -3.37
CA MET A 242 -18.49 4.35 -2.91
C MET A 242 -17.90 5.46 -3.79
N ALA A 243 -18.00 5.35 -5.11
CA ALA A 243 -17.49 6.36 -6.03
C ALA A 243 -18.20 7.70 -5.86
N LEU A 244 -19.54 7.71 -5.86
CA LEU A 244 -20.33 8.94 -5.73
C LEU A 244 -20.17 9.58 -4.34
N ALA A 245 -20.13 8.78 -3.28
CA ALA A 245 -19.84 9.27 -1.93
C ALA A 245 -18.44 9.89 -1.85
N GLY A 246 -17.43 9.24 -2.45
CA GLY A 246 -16.07 9.77 -2.52
C GLY A 246 -16.00 11.11 -3.27
N ILE A 247 -16.69 11.24 -4.40
CA ILE A 247 -16.80 12.52 -5.12
C ILE A 247 -17.45 13.60 -4.24
N GLY A 248 -18.57 13.29 -3.58
CA GLY A 248 -19.25 14.23 -2.69
C GLY A 248 -18.38 14.69 -1.52
N LEU A 249 -17.67 13.75 -0.89
CA LEU A 249 -16.71 14.04 0.17
C LEU A 249 -15.56 14.93 -0.34
N MET A 250 -15.04 14.67 -1.54
CA MET A 250 -13.98 15.51 -2.11
C MET A 250 -14.44 16.93 -2.41
N TYR A 251 -15.66 17.12 -2.93
CA TYR A 251 -16.22 18.47 -3.09
C TYR A 251 -16.45 19.17 -1.76
N HIS A 252 -16.78 18.44 -0.70
CA HIS A 252 -16.99 19.03 0.61
C HIS A 252 -15.68 19.44 1.28
N TYR A 253 -14.66 18.57 1.30
CA TYR A 253 -13.43 18.77 2.05
C TYR A 253 -12.28 19.41 1.27
N PHE A 254 -12.22 19.26 -0.06
CA PHE A 254 -11.10 19.70 -0.90
C PHE A 254 -11.48 20.83 -1.88
N ASN A 255 -12.48 21.65 -1.54
CA ASN A 255 -12.88 22.82 -2.33
C ASN A 255 -11.94 24.03 -2.13
N GLY A 256 -12.19 25.14 -2.82
CA GLY A 256 -11.42 26.39 -2.69
C GLY A 256 -10.33 26.59 -3.74
N CYS A 257 -9.83 25.52 -4.36
CA CYS A 257 -8.88 25.61 -5.49
C CYS A 257 -9.50 25.15 -6.80
N GLY A 258 -9.35 25.96 -7.86
CA GLY A 258 -9.79 25.59 -9.22
C GLY A 258 -9.16 24.29 -9.72
N SER A 259 -7.90 24.00 -9.38
CA SER A 259 -7.23 22.74 -9.75
C SER A 259 -7.88 21.50 -9.12
N ASN A 260 -8.25 21.55 -7.84
CA ASN A 260 -8.91 20.41 -7.18
C ASN A 260 -10.30 20.20 -7.76
N ILE A 261 -11.06 21.30 -7.92
CA ILE A 261 -12.39 21.27 -8.52
C ILE A 261 -12.34 20.67 -9.93
N ALA A 262 -11.36 21.07 -10.75
CA ALA A 262 -11.18 20.53 -12.10
C ALA A 262 -10.91 19.01 -12.08
N ILE A 263 -10.02 18.53 -11.22
CA ILE A 263 -9.73 17.08 -11.08
C ILE A 263 -11.01 16.32 -10.69
N ILE A 264 -11.70 16.77 -9.65
CA ILE A 264 -12.93 16.10 -9.15
C ILE A 264 -14.02 16.10 -10.23
N THR A 265 -14.21 17.24 -10.92
CA THR A 265 -15.21 17.38 -11.98
C THR A 265 -14.89 16.47 -13.17
N MET A 266 -13.64 16.43 -13.62
CA MET A 266 -13.22 15.56 -14.72
C MET A 266 -13.38 14.08 -14.36
N THR A 267 -13.11 13.69 -13.11
CA THR A 267 -13.36 12.33 -12.64
C THR A 267 -14.86 12.00 -12.66
N LEU A 268 -15.72 12.90 -12.16
CA LEU A 268 -17.17 12.71 -12.20
C LEU A 268 -17.70 12.57 -13.64
N LEU A 269 -17.27 13.45 -14.54
CA LEU A 269 -17.65 13.38 -15.96
C LEU A 269 -17.15 12.09 -16.61
N GLY A 270 -15.93 11.64 -16.29
CA GLY A 270 -15.39 10.37 -16.76
C GLY A 270 -16.22 9.17 -16.30
N ILE A 271 -16.67 9.16 -15.05
CA ILE A 271 -17.57 8.11 -14.51
C ILE A 271 -18.89 8.11 -15.29
N ILE A 272 -19.51 9.27 -15.50
CA ILE A 272 -20.76 9.39 -16.26
C ILE A 272 -20.55 8.92 -17.71
N ALA A 273 -19.46 9.31 -18.36
CA ALA A 273 -19.17 8.90 -19.72
C ALA A 273 -19.00 7.37 -19.85
N VAL A 274 -18.19 6.76 -18.98
CA VAL A 274 -17.94 5.31 -19.01
C VAL A 274 -19.21 4.51 -18.69
N THR A 275 -20.01 4.98 -17.72
CA THR A 275 -21.28 4.32 -17.39
C THR A 275 -22.28 4.37 -18.55
N VAL A 276 -22.46 5.52 -19.20
CA VAL A 276 -23.34 5.67 -20.36
C VAL A 276 -22.87 4.78 -21.52
N LEU A 277 -21.57 4.75 -21.80
CA LEU A 277 -21.01 3.89 -22.84
C LEU A 277 -21.28 2.40 -22.59
N GLN A 278 -21.12 1.94 -21.34
CA GLN A 278 -21.40 0.54 -21.00
C GLN A 278 -22.89 0.19 -21.03
N LEU A 279 -23.79 1.15 -20.77
CA LEU A 279 -25.23 0.93 -20.89
C LEU A 279 -25.71 0.95 -22.35
N ALA A 280 -25.01 1.67 -23.22
CA ALA A 280 -25.34 1.76 -24.65
C ALA A 280 -24.76 0.59 -25.49
N GLY A 281 -23.73 -0.08 -24.99
CA GLY A 281 -23.08 -1.21 -25.66
C GLY A 281 -23.88 -2.51 -25.54
N ALA A 282 -23.85 -3.34 -26.59
CA ALA A 282 -24.50 -4.65 -26.58
C ALA A 282 -23.81 -5.67 -25.65
N GLU A 283 -22.49 -5.51 -25.43
CA GLU A 283 -21.65 -6.39 -24.60
C GLU A 283 -21.00 -5.60 -23.44
N GLY A 284 -21.81 -4.75 -22.78
CA GLY A 284 -21.35 -3.92 -21.67
C GLY A 284 -21.32 -4.69 -20.35
N SER A 285 -20.29 -4.44 -19.53
CA SER A 285 -20.25 -4.91 -18.13
C SER A 285 -20.42 -3.74 -17.17
N LEU A 286 -21.52 -3.77 -16.41
CA LEU A 286 -21.81 -2.75 -15.40
C LEU A 286 -20.89 -2.90 -14.17
N LEU A 287 -20.48 -4.13 -13.87
CA LEU A 287 -19.52 -4.39 -12.79
C LEU A 287 -18.15 -3.77 -13.12
N THR A 288 -17.67 -3.89 -14.36
CA THR A 288 -16.36 -3.32 -14.75
C THR A 288 -16.36 -1.80 -14.72
N SER A 289 -17.41 -1.16 -15.26
CA SER A 289 -17.56 0.30 -15.18
C SER A 289 -17.66 0.80 -13.74
N SER A 290 -18.35 0.07 -12.86
CA SER A 290 -18.44 0.46 -11.44
C SER A 290 -17.10 0.33 -10.71
N ALA A 291 -16.34 -0.75 -10.95
CA ALA A 291 -15.04 -0.98 -10.33
C ALA A 291 -13.99 0.05 -10.77
N ILE A 292 -13.92 0.36 -12.08
CA ILE A 292 -13.00 1.39 -12.59
C ILE A 292 -13.38 2.78 -12.10
N SER A 293 -14.67 3.06 -11.92
CA SER A 293 -15.16 4.32 -11.35
C SER A 293 -14.67 4.50 -9.90
N ALA A 294 -14.77 3.45 -9.07
CA ALA A 294 -14.24 3.49 -7.71
C ALA A 294 -12.72 3.71 -7.68
N TYR A 295 -11.96 3.08 -8.58
CA TYR A 295 -10.52 3.29 -8.68
C TYR A 295 -10.15 4.70 -9.18
N ALA A 296 -10.91 5.25 -10.12
CA ALA A 296 -10.72 6.62 -10.60
C ALA A 296 -10.92 7.65 -9.46
N VAL A 297 -11.92 7.44 -8.60
CA VAL A 297 -12.14 8.25 -7.40
C VAL A 297 -10.97 8.14 -6.41
N TYR A 298 -10.41 6.95 -6.22
CA TYR A 298 -9.20 6.76 -5.40
C TYR A 298 -7.99 7.54 -5.95
N LEU A 299 -7.77 7.52 -7.27
CA LEU A 299 -6.70 8.30 -7.90
C LEU A 299 -6.95 9.81 -7.78
N ALA A 300 -8.19 10.26 -7.96
CA ALA A 300 -8.57 11.66 -7.78
C ALA A 300 -8.30 12.14 -6.35
N TYR A 301 -8.72 11.35 -5.35
CA TYR A 301 -8.43 11.62 -3.94
C TYR A 301 -6.92 11.69 -3.67
N SER A 302 -6.14 10.76 -4.23
CA SER A 302 -4.69 10.74 -4.09
C SER A 302 -4.03 11.98 -4.69
N ALA A 303 -4.59 12.55 -5.77
CA ALA A 303 -4.09 13.79 -6.36
C ALA A 303 -4.45 15.03 -5.53
N VAL A 304 -5.71 15.19 -5.13
CA VAL A 304 -6.16 16.39 -4.40
C VAL A 304 -5.61 16.48 -2.98
N SER A 305 -5.41 15.33 -2.31
CA SER A 305 -4.79 15.26 -0.97
C SER A 305 -3.29 15.60 -0.96
N LYS A 306 -2.67 15.67 -2.13
CA LYS A 306 -1.26 16.07 -2.30
C LYS A 306 -1.11 17.48 -2.89
N ASN A 307 -2.19 18.25 -2.95
CA ASN A 307 -2.10 19.66 -3.30
C ASN A 307 -1.40 20.44 -2.17
N PRO A 308 -0.35 21.23 -2.45
CA PRO A 308 0.40 21.96 -1.42
C PRO A 308 -0.33 23.20 -0.87
N ASN A 309 -1.49 23.57 -1.39
CA ASN A 309 -2.23 24.75 -0.94
C ASN A 309 -3.12 24.42 0.27
N SER A 310 -2.88 25.07 1.41
CA SER A 310 -3.67 24.89 2.65
C SER A 310 -5.14 25.29 2.49
N LEU A 311 -5.43 26.29 1.65
CA LEU A 311 -6.78 26.77 1.33
C LEU A 311 -7.75 25.65 0.90
N CYS A 312 -7.25 24.62 0.23
CA CYS A 312 -8.06 23.54 -0.34
C CYS A 312 -7.61 22.14 0.06
N ASN A 313 -6.64 22.05 0.97
CA ASN A 313 -6.17 20.79 1.52
C ASN A 313 -6.24 20.84 3.05
N PRO A 314 -7.30 20.28 3.65
CA PRO A 314 -7.50 20.32 5.10
C PRO A 314 -6.42 19.54 5.87
N GLN A 315 -5.62 18.71 5.19
CA GLN A 315 -4.51 17.98 5.81
C GLN A 315 -3.30 18.86 6.12
N LEU A 316 -3.24 20.06 5.54
CA LEU A 316 -2.18 21.03 5.76
C LEU A 316 -2.57 22.11 6.77
N PHE A 317 -3.83 22.15 7.21
CA PHE A 317 -4.34 23.21 8.08
C PHE A 317 -3.78 23.07 9.49
N GLU A 318 -2.98 24.07 9.92
CA GLU A 318 -2.50 24.20 11.29
C GLU A 318 -3.30 25.29 12.03
N PRO A 319 -4.07 24.95 13.09
CA PRO A 319 -4.97 25.89 13.75
C PRO A 319 -4.27 27.05 14.50
N ASN A 320 -2.94 26.99 14.69
CA ASN A 320 -2.15 28.03 15.36
C ASN A 320 -1.28 28.86 14.41
N ASN A 321 -1.46 28.66 13.12
CA ASN A 321 -0.69 29.36 12.12
C ASN A 321 -1.44 30.64 11.68
N THR A 322 -0.96 31.79 12.15
CA THR A 322 -1.55 33.12 11.87
C THR A 322 -1.49 33.52 10.40
N TYR A 323 -0.69 32.82 9.58
CA TYR A 323 -0.62 33.00 8.12
C TYR A 323 -1.60 32.11 7.33
N ASP A 324 -2.28 31.15 7.98
CA ASP A 324 -3.40 30.38 7.39
C ASP A 324 -4.77 31.05 7.65
N MET A 325 -4.81 32.18 8.37
CA MET A 325 -6.03 32.94 8.68
C MET A 325 -6.39 34.03 7.66
N SER A 326 -5.74 34.09 6.49
CA SER A 326 -6.11 35.05 5.45
C SER A 326 -7.01 34.42 4.39
N MET A 327 -8.32 34.59 4.62
CA MET A 327 -9.42 34.84 3.65
C MET A 327 -9.39 34.16 2.29
#